data_AF-A0AAD8EHN8-F1
#
_entry.id   AF-A0AAD8EHN8-F1
#
_cell.length_a   1.000
_cell.length_b   1.000
_cell.length_c   1.000
_cell.angle_alpha   90.00
_cell.angle_beta   90.00
_cell.angle_gamma   90.00
#
_symmetry.space_group_name_H-M   'P 1'
#
loop_
_entity.id
_entity.type
_entity.pdbx_description
1 polymer ?
#
loop_
_entity_poly.entity_id
_entity_poly.type
_entity_poly.pdbx_seq_one_letter_code
_entity_poly.pdbx_strand_id
1 'polypeptide(L)'
;TLSRTETLSRAKWLLFLDCNESINKFFSNIYVPFDCTFLVAQTEGTQVHLTEVYRVGDGTNLLTFQFGRWSENEKYVTNTKLYERRKDLHGFTMKGVTAQ
;
A
#
# COMPACT_ATOMS: atom_id res chain seq x y z
N THR A 1 15.67 10.85 17.95
CA THR A 1 15.43 10.74 16.49
C THR A 1 15.44 9.27 16.12
N LEU A 2 14.27 8.60 16.17
CA LEU A 2 14.13 7.14 16.05
C LEU A 2 13.96 6.64 14.60
N SER A 3 13.99 7.52 13.59
CA SER A 3 13.56 7.18 12.23
C SER A 3 14.67 6.74 11.26
N ARG A 4 15.92 6.54 11.71
CA ARG A 4 17.06 6.36 10.78
C ARG A 4 17.57 4.92 10.63
N THR A 5 16.99 3.93 11.30
CA THR A 5 17.53 2.55 11.25
C THR A 5 16.50 1.42 11.31
N GLU A 6 15.24 1.69 11.62
CA GLU A 6 14.17 0.70 11.44
C GLU A 6 13.64 0.86 10.00
N THR A 7 13.97 -0.09 9.12
CA THR A 7 13.37 -0.14 7.80
C THR A 7 11.86 -0.31 7.97
N LEU A 8 11.09 0.70 7.54
CA LEU A 8 9.61 0.71 7.56
C LEU A 8 8.99 -0.56 6.94
N SER A 9 9.78 -1.31 6.15
CA SER A 9 9.44 -2.57 5.51
C SER A 9 8.98 -3.70 6.45
N ARG A 10 9.42 -3.72 7.72
CA ARG A 10 8.98 -4.77 8.67
C ARG A 10 7.67 -4.42 9.38
N ALA A 11 7.32 -3.14 9.43
CA ALA A 11 6.10 -2.68 10.08
C ALA A 11 4.89 -2.84 9.15
N LYS A 12 3.73 -3.11 9.75
CA LYS A 12 2.44 -3.04 9.06
C LYS A 12 1.76 -1.76 9.52
N TRP A 13 1.35 -0.93 8.55
CA TRP A 13 0.72 0.35 8.81
C TRP A 13 -0.77 0.27 8.49
N LEU A 14 -1.58 0.93 9.32
CA LEU A 14 -3.00 1.11 9.11
C LEU A 14 -3.33 2.58 9.30
N LEU A 15 -3.81 3.22 8.23
CA LEU A 15 -4.32 4.59 8.24
C LEU A 15 -5.84 4.55 8.17
N PHE A 16 -6.51 5.28 9.06
CA PHE A 16 -7.94 5.56 8.92
C PHE A 16 -8.09 6.86 8.14
N LEU A 17 -8.75 6.80 6.98
CA LEU A 17 -8.98 7.93 6.11
C LEU A 17 -10.48 8.14 5.94
N ASP A 18 -10.92 9.41 5.92
CA ASP A 18 -12.31 9.74 5.63
C ASP A 18 -12.72 9.15 4.27
N CYS A 19 -13.94 8.64 4.13
CA CYS A 19 -14.40 8.03 2.88
C CYS A 19 -14.56 9.04 1.73
N ASN A 20 -14.71 10.34 2.06
CA ASN A 20 -14.79 11.41 1.08
C ASN A 20 -13.40 11.86 0.59
N GLU A 21 -12.33 11.44 1.28
CA GLU A 21 -10.96 11.76 0.89
C GLU A 21 -10.43 10.78 -0.16
N SER A 22 -9.75 11.31 -1.17
CA SER A 22 -9.12 10.48 -2.20
C SER A 22 -7.79 9.93 -1.71
N ILE A 23 -7.65 8.60 -1.67
CA ILE A 23 -6.38 7.92 -1.39
C ILE A 23 -5.26 8.46 -2.29
N ASN A 24 -5.50 8.59 -3.60
CA ASN A 24 -4.50 9.11 -4.53
C ASN A 24 -4.06 10.54 -4.21
N LYS A 25 -4.99 11.40 -3.82
CA LYS A 25 -4.69 12.79 -3.44
C LYS A 25 -3.91 12.84 -2.12
N PHE A 26 -4.34 12.08 -1.11
CA PHE A 26 -3.68 12.01 0.20
C PHE A 26 -2.22 11.55 0.05
N PHE A 27 -1.98 10.50 -0.74
CA PHE A 27 -0.65 9.93 -0.94
C PHE A 27 0.16 10.62 -2.04
N SER A 28 -0.31 11.72 -2.64
CA SER A 28 0.35 12.40 -3.77
C SER A 28 1.83 12.71 -3.52
N ASN A 29 2.16 13.17 -2.31
CA ASN A 29 3.52 13.52 -1.89
C ASN A 29 4.08 12.58 -0.80
N ILE A 30 3.50 11.38 -0.66
CA ILE A 30 3.94 10.38 0.32
C ILE A 30 4.45 9.15 -0.44
N TYR A 31 5.72 8.84 -0.22
CA TYR A 31 6.33 7.61 -0.71
C TYR A 31 6.02 6.45 0.24
N VAL A 32 5.35 5.42 -0.28
CA VAL A 32 5.11 4.16 0.44
C VAL A 32 5.97 3.07 -0.21
N PRO A 33 6.99 2.53 0.51
CA PRO A 33 7.94 1.57 -0.06
C PRO A 33 7.31 0.28 -0.57
N PHE A 34 7.91 -0.29 -1.62
CA PHE A 34 7.49 -1.55 -2.25
C PHE A 34 7.57 -2.78 -1.33
N ASP A 35 8.37 -2.75 -0.28
CA ASP A 35 8.53 -3.83 0.70
C ASP A 35 7.71 -3.61 1.98
N CYS A 36 6.89 -2.55 2.02
CA CYS A 36 6.05 -2.19 3.16
C CYS A 36 4.60 -2.66 2.98
N THR A 37 3.97 -3.16 4.05
CA THR A 37 2.51 -3.37 4.08
C THR A 37 1.85 -2.11 4.65
N PHE A 38 1.17 -1.34 3.81
CA PHE A 38 0.44 -0.14 4.22
C PHE A 38 -1.02 -0.27 3.78
N LEU A 39 -1.94 -0.24 4.75
CA LEU A 39 -3.37 -0.33 4.52
C LEU A 39 -4.05 0.99 4.84
N VAL A 40 -5.04 1.35 4.04
CA VAL A 40 -5.95 2.46 4.27
C VAL A 40 -7.33 1.87 4.54
N ALA A 41 -7.90 2.21 5.68
CA ALA A 41 -9.28 1.92 6.05
C ALA A 41 -10.15 3.14 5.73
N GLN A 42 -11.15 2.94 4.88
CA GLN A 42 -12.22 3.93 4.63
C GLN A 42 -13.56 3.31 4.99
N THR A 43 -14.35 4.02 5.80
CA THR A 43 -15.68 3.58 6.21
C THR A 43 -16.75 4.30 5.39
N GLU A 44 -17.48 3.57 4.57
CA GLU A 44 -18.61 4.05 3.78
C GLU A 44 -19.91 3.43 4.30
N GLY A 45 -20.69 4.22 5.05
CA GLY A 45 -21.87 3.72 5.76
C GLY A 45 -21.49 2.66 6.80
N THR A 46 -21.93 1.42 6.60
CA THR A 46 -21.62 0.27 7.47
C THR A 46 -20.50 -0.62 6.90
N GLN A 47 -19.92 -0.26 5.76
CA GLN A 47 -18.86 -1.02 5.11
C GLN A 47 -17.50 -0.37 5.35
N VAL A 48 -16.51 -1.17 5.74
CA VAL A 48 -15.11 -0.77 5.83
C VAL A 48 -14.36 -1.38 4.65
N HIS A 49 -13.72 -0.53 3.86
CA HIS A 49 -12.83 -0.92 2.77
C HIS A 49 -11.39 -0.85 3.26
N LEU A 50 -10.65 -1.95 3.11
CA LEU A 50 -9.22 -1.99 3.35
C LEU A 50 -8.51 -2.02 2.00
N THR A 51 -7.77 -0.95 1.71
CA THR A 51 -7.01 -0.80 0.47
C THR A 51 -5.52 -0.80 0.80
N GLU A 52 -4.77 -1.74 0.24
CA GLU A 52 -3.32 -1.71 0.28
C GLU A 52 -2.80 -0.65 -0.69
N VAL A 53 -1.78 0.11 -0.28
CA VAL A 53 -1.14 1.15 -1.10
C VAL A 53 0.38 0.99 -1.10
N TYR A 54 1.02 1.21 -2.25
CA TYR A 54 2.48 1.19 -2.39
C TYR A 54 2.93 1.88 -3.68
N ARG A 55 4.24 2.13 -3.82
CA ARG A 55 4.89 2.57 -5.06
C ARG A 55 6.05 1.62 -5.39
N VAL A 56 6.30 1.38 -6.68
CA VAL A 56 7.43 0.53 -7.11
C VAL A 56 8.76 1.25 -6.90
N GLY A 57 8.79 2.56 -7.14
CA GLY A 57 9.94 3.42 -6.90
C GLY A 57 9.51 4.82 -6.51
N ASP A 58 10.46 5.63 -6.07
CA ASP A 58 10.17 7.03 -5.82
C ASP A 58 9.76 7.73 -7.13
N GLY A 59 8.78 8.64 -7.05
CA GLY A 59 8.20 9.32 -8.21
C GLY A 59 7.32 8.47 -9.15
N THR A 60 7.14 7.16 -8.91
CA THR A 60 6.20 6.33 -9.70
C THR A 60 4.77 6.52 -9.22
N ASN A 61 3.76 6.17 -10.03
CA ASN A 61 2.34 6.19 -9.63
C ASN A 61 2.06 5.37 -8.35
N LEU A 62 1.03 5.79 -7.61
CA LEU A 62 0.52 5.04 -6.47
C LEU A 62 -0.23 3.82 -7.01
N LEU A 63 0.09 2.65 -6.47
CA LEU A 63 -0.59 1.41 -6.77
C LEU A 63 -1.47 1.03 -5.60
N THR A 64 -2.66 0.54 -5.91
CA THR A 64 -3.68 0.17 -4.92
C THR A 64 -4.16 -1.25 -5.15
N PHE A 65 -4.42 -1.97 -4.06
CA PHE A 65 -5.02 -3.30 -4.12
C PHE A 65 -6.15 -3.42 -3.10
N GLN A 66 -7.31 -3.96 -3.47
CA GLN A 66 -8.40 -4.21 -2.54
C GLN A 66 -8.00 -5.36 -1.59
N PHE A 67 -7.50 -5.01 -0.40
CA PHE A 67 -6.97 -5.96 0.56
C PHE A 67 -8.08 -6.70 1.31
N GLY A 68 -9.18 -6.00 1.60
CA GLY A 68 -10.32 -6.59 2.29
C GLY A 68 -11.54 -5.68 2.30
N ARG A 69 -12.66 -6.25 2.72
CA ARG A 69 -13.91 -5.54 3.00
C ARG A 69 -14.55 -6.13 4.24
N TRP A 70 -15.11 -5.28 5.08
CA TRP A 70 -15.82 -5.68 6.28
C TRP A 70 -17.18 -5.01 6.36
N SER A 71 -18.21 -5.79 6.63
CA SER A 71 -19.57 -5.36 6.92
C SER A 71 -20.21 -6.36 7.88
N GLU A 72 -21.46 -6.13 8.27
CA GLU A 72 -22.21 -7.09 9.10
C GLU A 72 -22.38 -8.45 8.39
N ASN A 73 -22.57 -8.43 7.08
CA ASN A 73 -22.90 -9.63 6.28
C ASN A 73 -21.69 -10.24 5.55
N GLU A 74 -20.62 -9.46 5.35
CA GLU A 74 -19.47 -9.88 4.56
C GLU A 74 -18.17 -9.50 5.28
N LYS A 75 -17.29 -10.49 5.46
CA LYS A 75 -15.94 -10.30 5.99
C LYS A 75 -14.97 -10.98 5.05
N TYR A 76 -14.25 -10.19 4.30
CA TYR A 76 -13.28 -10.65 3.32
C TYR A 76 -11.93 -9.99 3.58
N VAL A 77 -10.87 -10.79 3.61
CA VAL A 77 -9.48 -10.34 3.57
C VAL A 77 -8.74 -11.27 2.62
N THR A 78 -7.87 -10.71 1.79
CA THR A 78 -7.04 -11.51 0.88
C THR A 78 -6.11 -12.45 1.67
N ASN A 79 -5.93 -13.66 1.15
CA ASN A 79 -4.96 -14.65 1.66
C ASN A 79 -3.64 -14.67 0.87
N THR A 80 -3.50 -13.78 -0.12
CA THR A 80 -2.30 -13.69 -0.96
C THR A 80 -1.10 -13.15 -0.16
N LYS A 81 0.11 -13.55 -0.54
CA LYS A 81 1.34 -12.99 0.05
C LYS A 81 1.65 -11.61 -0.55
N LEU A 82 2.47 -10.83 0.15
CA LEU A 82 2.85 -9.47 -0.24
C LEU A 82 3.32 -9.39 -1.70
N TYR A 83 4.33 -10.17 -2.07
CA TYR A 83 4.92 -10.13 -3.40
C TYR A 83 4.08 -10.82 -4.48
N GLU A 84 3.11 -11.67 -4.11
CA GLU A 84 2.18 -12.24 -5.09
C GLU A 84 1.24 -11.17 -5.66
N ARG A 85 0.85 -10.20 -4.83
CA ARG A 85 0.06 -9.03 -5.26
C ARG A 85 0.85 -7.98 -6.02
N ARG A 86 2.19 -8.07 -5.95
CA ARG A 86 3.14 -7.08 -6.48
C ARG A 86 4.08 -7.72 -7.51
N LYS A 87 3.57 -8.74 -8.20
CA LYS A 87 4.37 -9.58 -9.12
C LYS A 87 4.76 -8.86 -10.40
N ASP A 88 4.05 -7.79 -10.75
CA ASP A 88 4.40 -6.92 -11.85
C ASP A 88 4.87 -5.56 -11.32
N LEU A 89 5.85 -4.99 -12.00
CA LEU A 89 6.45 -3.72 -11.62
C LEU A 89 5.78 -2.54 -12.35
N HIS A 90 4.61 -2.74 -12.96
CA HIS A 90 3.86 -1.73 -13.70
C HIS A 90 4.71 -0.89 -14.69
N GLY A 91 5.60 -1.55 -15.42
CA GLY A 91 6.48 -0.91 -16.42
C GLY A 91 7.74 -0.24 -15.84
N PHE A 92 8.02 -0.40 -14.55
CA PHE A 92 9.24 0.12 -13.93
C PHE A 92 10.48 -0.54 -14.50
N THR A 93 11.45 0.28 -14.92
CA THR A 93 12.72 -0.17 -15.47
C THR A 93 13.80 -0.18 -14.38
N MET A 94 14.29 -1.36 -14.04
CA MET A 94 15.43 -1.51 -13.13
C MET A 94 16.75 -1.30 -13.88
N LYS A 95 17.59 -0.38 -13.41
CA LYS A 95 18.94 -0.17 -13.92
C LYS A 95 19.92 -0.97 -13.07
N GLY A 96 20.61 -1.94 -13.68
CA GLY A 96 21.69 -2.68 -13.06
C GLY A 96 23.05 -2.18 -13.56
N VAL A 97 24.05 -2.19 -12.67
CA VAL A 97 25.47 -2.06 -13.02
C VAL A 97 26.16 -3.34 -12.58
N THR A 98 26.96 -3.93 -13.46
CA THR A 98 27.88 -5.01 -13.14
C THR A 98 29.25 -4.42 -12.82
N ALA A 99 29.81 -4.80 -11.67
CA ALA A 99 31.22 -4.56 -11.39
C ALA A 99 32.05 -5.60 -12.17
N GLN A 100 33.13 -5.14 -12.81
CA GLN A 100 34.12 -5.98 -13.49
C GLN A 100 35.19 -6.45 -12.52
#